data_AF-A0A395N010-F1
#
_entry.id   AF-A0A395N010-F1
#
_cell.length_a   1.000
_cell.length_b   1.000
_cell.length_c   1.000
_cell.angle_alpha   90.00
_cell.angle_beta   90.00
_cell.angle_gamma   90.00
#
_symmetry.space_group_name_H-M   'P 1'
#
loop_
_entity.id
_entity.type
_entity.pdbx_description
1 polymer ?
#
loop_
_entity_poly.entity_id
_entity_poly.type
_entity_poly.pdbx_seq_one_letter_code
_entity_poly.pdbx_strand_id
1 'polypeptide(L)'
;MVEVQPLMTNLESLPTSTRSLAIRALAAVYFGKTNSHKRIFDLGTREYGKALKKVHEDLSSDTTVLEWDTLVKLRGPWRHQTPLNRELLRQCRFEIIVCALIKRRHCYLALPEWQTVPWPESVPKTASDTIHDIFAHVPGQLHDMDRVERGEVDEDFKDDLRQRVEITLSNLEDWGQFYHHPRPLSGSLPDSEITHSVRDKALLALQRAIILCMVNLCTFLKVPLVAEIPTAFEDQQAIRTCIAIEICQLAISCVGDESTGTEPLLFIFPLQIASMNLQAGSAEEKLAEQVMNDVIAGQHGFEIGRRRELRPSRVIYA
;
A
#
# COMPACT_ATOMS: atom_id res chain seq x y z
N MET A 1 -20.67 21.36 -29.54
CA MET A 1 -20.32 22.54 -28.73
C MET A 1 -21.12 22.42 -27.44
N VAL A 2 -20.57 21.72 -26.44
CA VAL A 2 -21.24 21.50 -25.15
C VAL A 2 -21.17 22.82 -24.38
N GLU A 3 -22.30 23.32 -23.91
CA GLU A 3 -22.39 24.59 -23.19
C GLU A 3 -21.49 24.54 -21.94
N VAL A 4 -20.47 25.41 -21.91
CA VAL A 4 -19.47 25.50 -20.82
C VAL A 4 -20.02 26.24 -19.60
N GLN A 5 -21.05 27.08 -19.81
CA GLN A 5 -21.65 27.92 -18.78
C GLN A 5 -22.24 27.12 -17.60
N PRO A 6 -23.05 26.07 -17.80
CA PRO A 6 -23.67 25.29 -16.72
C PRO A 6 -22.65 24.43 -15.94
N LEU A 7 -21.57 24.02 -16.60
CA LEU A 7 -20.47 23.25 -15.97
C LEU A 7 -19.70 24.11 -14.96
N MET A 8 -19.44 25.38 -15.29
CA MET A 8 -18.78 26.31 -14.37
C MET A 8 -19.62 26.62 -13.13
N THR A 9 -20.94 26.79 -13.29
CA THR A 9 -21.86 27.07 -12.17
C THR A 9 -21.97 25.89 -11.20
N ASN A 10 -21.93 24.66 -11.72
CA ASN A 10 -21.96 23.43 -10.91
C ASN A 10 -20.63 23.14 -10.17
N LEU A 11 -19.49 23.61 -10.71
CA LEU A 11 -18.19 23.50 -10.04
C LEU A 11 -18.05 24.50 -8.88
N GLU A 12 -18.66 25.68 -9.00
CA GLU A 12 -18.63 26.73 -7.98
C GLU A 12 -19.52 26.42 -6.76
N SER A 13 -20.53 25.55 -6.93
CA SER A 13 -21.52 25.21 -5.88
C SER A 13 -21.15 24.02 -4.98
N LEU A 14 -19.96 23.43 -5.13
CA LEU A 14 -19.54 22.23 -4.40
C LEU A 14 -18.77 22.56 -3.09
N PRO A 15 -18.86 21.70 -2.05
CA PRO A 15 -18.34 21.98 -0.70
C PRO A 15 -16.85 22.35 -0.65
N THR A 16 -16.47 23.21 0.30
CA THR A 16 -15.11 23.77 0.50
C THR A 16 -14.10 22.84 1.19
N SER A 17 -14.39 21.53 1.24
CA SER A 17 -13.45 20.56 1.82
C SER A 17 -12.17 20.44 0.98
N THR A 18 -11.04 20.21 1.64
CA THR A 18 -9.72 20.05 1.03
C THR A 18 -9.70 19.02 -0.11
N ARG A 19 -10.38 17.88 0.07
CA ARG A 19 -10.55 16.84 -0.96
C ARG A 19 -11.36 17.35 -2.17
N SER A 20 -12.45 18.07 -1.95
CA SER A 20 -13.27 18.60 -3.06
C SER A 20 -12.50 19.65 -3.87
N LEU A 21 -11.73 20.51 -3.21
CA LEU A 21 -10.89 21.50 -3.87
C LEU A 21 -9.76 20.84 -4.67
N ALA A 22 -9.11 19.81 -4.12
CA ALA A 22 -8.04 19.07 -4.80
C ALA A 22 -8.54 18.31 -6.04
N ILE A 23 -9.67 17.61 -5.94
CA ILE A 23 -10.28 16.89 -7.08
C ILE A 23 -10.71 17.88 -8.16
N ARG A 24 -11.30 19.02 -7.78
CA ARG A 24 -11.74 20.07 -8.71
C ARG A 24 -10.58 20.73 -9.43
N ALA A 25 -9.51 21.02 -8.70
CA ALA A 25 -8.27 21.54 -9.25
C ALA A 25 -7.67 20.57 -10.28
N LEU A 26 -7.55 19.30 -9.92
CA LEU A 26 -7.00 18.26 -10.80
C LEU A 26 -7.85 18.09 -12.06
N ALA A 27 -9.17 17.98 -11.91
CA ALA A 27 -10.10 17.82 -13.02
C ALA A 27 -10.09 19.03 -13.97
N ALA A 28 -10.05 20.26 -13.44
CA ALA A 28 -10.03 21.48 -14.23
C ALA A 28 -8.67 21.71 -14.93
N VAL A 29 -7.54 21.43 -14.26
CA VAL A 29 -6.20 21.50 -14.90
C VAL A 29 -6.10 20.48 -16.02
N TYR A 30 -6.50 19.22 -15.77
CA TYR A 30 -6.47 18.16 -16.77
C TYR A 30 -7.36 18.50 -17.97
N PHE A 31 -8.63 18.85 -17.74
CA PHE A 31 -9.56 19.20 -18.81
C PHE A 31 -9.08 20.43 -19.61
N GLY A 32 -8.62 21.47 -18.92
CA GLY A 32 -8.10 22.69 -19.55
C GLY A 32 -6.86 22.44 -20.40
N LYS A 33 -5.95 21.56 -19.95
CA LYS A 33 -4.74 21.18 -20.71
C LYS A 33 -5.09 20.31 -21.93
N THR A 34 -5.90 19.28 -21.75
CA THR A 34 -6.28 18.34 -22.81
C THR A 34 -7.10 19.01 -23.91
N ASN A 35 -7.92 19.99 -23.58
CA ASN A 35 -8.79 20.70 -24.53
C ASN A 35 -8.27 22.10 -24.91
N SER A 36 -7.00 22.42 -24.59
CA SER A 36 -6.37 23.73 -24.86
C SER A 36 -7.21 24.93 -24.36
N HIS A 37 -7.98 24.74 -23.30
CA HIS A 37 -8.94 25.70 -22.78
C HIS A 37 -8.36 26.49 -21.60
N LYS A 38 -7.60 27.54 -21.92
CA LYS A 38 -6.80 28.35 -20.97
C LYS A 38 -7.59 28.82 -19.75
N ARG A 39 -8.85 29.25 -19.91
CA ARG A 39 -9.67 29.73 -18.78
C ARG A 39 -9.97 28.64 -17.74
N ILE A 40 -10.19 27.40 -18.17
CA ILE A 40 -10.46 26.28 -17.26
C ILE A 40 -9.15 25.80 -16.62
N PHE A 41 -8.05 25.85 -17.35
CA PHE A 41 -6.71 25.61 -16.80
C PHE A 41 -6.35 26.62 -15.70
N ASP A 42 -6.58 27.91 -15.95
CA ASP A 42 -6.33 28.98 -14.99
C ASP A 42 -7.24 28.83 -13.76
N LEU A 43 -8.51 28.42 -13.95
CA LEU A 43 -9.42 28.08 -12.84
C LEU A 43 -8.87 26.93 -12.00
N GLY A 44 -8.44 25.84 -12.64
CA GLY A 44 -7.86 24.69 -11.95
C GLY A 44 -6.60 25.06 -11.14
N THR A 45 -5.76 25.94 -11.68
CA THR A 45 -4.57 26.46 -10.98
C THR A 45 -4.94 27.30 -9.75
N ARG A 46 -6.01 28.10 -9.84
CA ARG A 46 -6.51 28.89 -8.69
C ARG A 46 -7.13 28.00 -7.62
N GLU A 47 -7.91 26.99 -8.01
CA GLU A 47 -8.49 26.02 -7.09
C GLU A 47 -7.40 25.15 -6.43
N TYR A 48 -6.32 24.85 -7.14
CA TYR A 48 -5.13 24.19 -6.57
C TYR A 48 -4.49 25.04 -5.48
N GLY A 49 -4.32 26.34 -5.72
CA GLY A 49 -3.84 27.28 -4.70
C GLY A 49 -4.74 27.36 -3.47
N LYS A 50 -6.07 27.31 -3.66
CA LYS A 50 -7.04 27.24 -2.54
C LYS A 50 -6.93 25.92 -1.79
N ALA A 51 -6.77 24.79 -2.51
CA ALA A 51 -6.59 23.48 -1.90
C ALA A 51 -5.32 23.46 -1.04
N LEU A 52 -4.18 23.95 -1.56
CA LEU A 52 -2.92 24.02 -0.81
C LEU A 52 -3.02 24.93 0.42
N LYS A 53 -3.69 26.08 0.29
CA LYS A 53 -3.92 26.97 1.44
C LYS A 53 -4.79 26.29 2.50
N LYS A 54 -5.84 25.57 2.09
CA LYS A 54 -6.70 24.82 3.00
C LYS A 54 -5.97 23.64 3.65
N VAL A 55 -5.15 22.90 2.89
CA VAL A 55 -4.24 21.86 3.42
C VAL A 55 -3.33 22.48 4.48
N HIS A 56 -2.72 23.62 4.19
CA HIS A 56 -1.84 24.31 5.12
C HIS A 56 -2.58 24.77 6.39
N GLU A 57 -3.78 25.32 6.25
CA GLU A 57 -4.65 25.69 7.38
C GLU A 57 -5.06 24.46 8.22
N ASP A 58 -5.45 23.37 7.55
CA ASP A 58 -5.85 22.09 8.18
C ASP A 58 -4.66 21.42 8.89
N LEU A 59 -3.44 21.54 8.34
CA LEU A 59 -2.19 21.06 8.95
C LEU A 59 -1.68 21.98 10.08
N SER A 60 -2.09 23.26 10.08
CA SER A 60 -1.66 24.24 11.08
C SER A 60 -2.60 24.34 12.27
N SER A 61 -3.84 23.85 12.16
CA SER A 61 -4.71 23.66 13.31
C SER A 61 -4.32 22.37 14.02
N ASP A 62 -3.68 22.51 15.19
CA ASP A 62 -3.17 21.44 16.05
C ASP A 62 -4.28 20.63 16.75
N THR A 63 -5.37 20.37 16.03
CA THR A 63 -6.49 19.55 16.51
C THR A 63 -7.10 18.85 15.31
N THR A 64 -6.59 17.65 15.03
CA THR A 64 -7.27 16.62 14.27
C THR A 64 -7.83 17.08 12.90
N VAL A 65 -6.97 17.05 11.88
CA VAL A 65 -7.41 16.35 10.66
C VAL A 65 -7.94 15.02 11.19
N LEU A 66 -9.25 14.80 11.17
CA LEU A 66 -9.79 13.45 11.28
C LEU A 66 -9.05 12.69 10.20
N GLU A 67 -7.99 11.97 10.59
CA GLU A 67 -7.20 11.15 9.67
C GLU A 67 -8.23 10.35 8.88
N TRP A 68 -8.10 10.26 7.55
CA TRP A 68 -9.18 9.70 6.72
C TRP A 68 -9.57 8.27 7.18
N ASP A 69 -8.64 7.54 7.82
CA ASP A 69 -8.91 6.27 8.51
C ASP A 69 -9.94 6.42 9.65
N THR A 70 -9.94 7.53 10.39
CA THR A 70 -10.90 7.89 11.44
C THR A 70 -12.29 8.15 10.86
N LEU A 71 -12.38 8.83 9.71
CA LEU A 71 -13.67 9.01 9.03
C LEU A 71 -14.26 7.69 8.54
N VAL A 72 -13.43 6.82 7.95
CA VAL A 72 -13.87 5.48 7.54
C VAL A 72 -14.30 4.68 8.77
N LYS A 73 -13.49 4.67 9.84
CA LYS A 73 -13.80 4.00 11.11
C LYS A 73 -15.14 4.47 11.70
N LEU A 74 -15.39 5.78 11.75
CA LEU A 74 -16.63 6.37 12.28
C LEU A 74 -17.87 6.03 11.46
N ARG A 75 -17.73 5.85 10.13
CA ARG A 75 -18.85 5.40 9.29
C ARG A 75 -19.29 3.98 9.63
N GLY A 76 -18.37 3.16 10.15
CA GLY A 76 -18.60 1.75 10.45
C GLY A 76 -18.77 0.90 9.19
N PRO A 77 -18.64 -0.43 9.31
CA PRO A 77 -18.64 -1.31 8.15
C PRO A 77 -20.00 -1.35 7.43
N TRP A 78 -21.12 -1.16 8.14
CA TRP A 78 -22.48 -1.17 7.57
C TRP A 78 -22.72 -0.10 6.51
N ARG A 79 -22.01 1.03 6.57
CA ARG A 79 -22.15 2.11 5.57
C ARG A 79 -21.42 1.82 4.27
N HIS A 80 -20.69 0.71 4.18
CA HIS A 80 -19.92 0.29 3.02
C HIS A 80 -20.56 -0.88 2.26
N GLN A 81 -21.89 -1.05 2.33
CA GLN A 81 -22.62 -2.16 1.68
C GLN A 81 -23.14 -1.84 0.27
N THR A 82 -23.19 -0.58 -0.15
CA THR A 82 -23.58 -0.21 -1.51
C THR A 82 -22.37 -0.26 -2.45
N PRO A 83 -22.52 -0.48 -3.77
CA PRO A 83 -21.38 -0.53 -4.71
C PRO A 83 -20.41 0.65 -4.59
N LEU A 84 -20.92 1.89 -4.57
CA LEU A 84 -20.09 3.09 -4.44
C LEU A 84 -19.33 3.14 -3.11
N ASN A 85 -20.02 2.90 -1.99
CA ASN A 85 -19.37 2.93 -0.67
C ASN A 85 -18.37 1.77 -0.47
N ARG A 86 -18.60 0.59 -1.07
CA ARG A 86 -17.60 -0.49 -1.13
C ARG A 86 -16.35 -0.03 -1.87
N GLU A 87 -16.53 0.61 -3.02
CA GLU A 87 -15.39 1.08 -3.81
C GLU A 87 -14.59 2.13 -3.04
N LEU A 88 -15.26 3.04 -2.35
CA LEU A 88 -14.59 3.98 -1.44
C LEU A 88 -13.77 3.25 -0.35
N LEU A 89 -14.31 2.16 0.22
CA LEU A 89 -13.56 1.36 1.18
C LEU A 89 -12.32 0.74 0.52
N ARG A 90 -12.45 0.12 -0.67
CA ARG A 90 -11.32 -0.48 -1.42
C ARG A 90 -10.17 0.50 -1.61
N GLN A 91 -10.49 1.71 -2.07
CA GLN A 91 -9.49 2.73 -2.35
C GLN A 91 -8.75 3.22 -1.09
N CYS A 92 -9.38 3.15 0.08
CA CYS A 92 -8.78 3.61 1.34
C CYS A 92 -8.06 2.50 2.13
N ARG A 93 -8.38 1.22 1.91
CA ARG A 93 -7.90 0.10 2.74
C ARG A 93 -6.38 0.05 2.85
N PHE A 94 -5.69 0.15 1.71
CA PHE A 94 -4.23 0.07 1.68
C PHE A 94 -3.57 1.15 2.56
N GLU A 95 -3.99 2.40 2.41
CA GLU A 95 -3.49 3.55 3.17
C GLU A 95 -3.76 3.37 4.68
N ILE A 96 -4.97 2.94 5.05
CA ILE A 96 -5.34 2.69 6.45
C ILE A 96 -4.42 1.64 7.09
N ILE A 97 -4.14 0.55 6.37
CA ILE A 97 -3.28 -0.54 6.85
C ILE A 97 -1.84 -0.05 6.99
N VAL A 98 -1.31 0.69 6.00
CA VAL A 98 0.04 1.25 6.07
C VAL A 98 0.17 2.27 7.21
N CYS A 99 -0.84 3.11 7.45
CA CYS A 99 -0.85 4.01 8.61
C CYS A 99 -0.82 3.24 9.93
N ALA A 100 -1.57 2.14 10.05
CA ALA A 100 -1.53 1.28 11.22
C ALA A 100 -0.14 0.61 11.38
N LEU A 101 0.46 0.18 10.27
CA LEU A 101 1.80 -0.43 10.23
C LEU A 101 2.87 0.54 10.75
N ILE A 102 2.90 1.76 10.21
CA ILE A 102 3.86 2.81 10.61
C ILE A 102 3.69 3.17 12.08
N LYS A 103 2.44 3.29 12.55
CA LYS A 103 2.12 3.61 13.95
C LYS A 103 2.27 2.43 14.91
N ARG A 104 2.64 1.25 14.41
CA ARG A 104 2.67 -0.03 15.15
C ARG A 104 1.44 -0.18 16.04
N ARG A 105 0.25 -0.19 15.43
CA ARG A 105 -1.03 -0.34 16.15
C ARG A 105 -1.95 -1.32 15.45
N HIS A 106 -2.90 -1.86 16.21
CA HIS A 106 -3.98 -2.69 15.66
C HIS A 106 -4.79 -1.94 14.60
N CYS A 107 -5.01 -2.58 13.45
CA CYS A 107 -5.83 -2.06 12.37
C CYS A 107 -7.28 -2.52 12.54
N TYR A 108 -8.24 -1.59 12.56
CA TYR A 108 -9.65 -1.97 12.72
C TYR A 108 -10.20 -2.77 11.53
N LEU A 109 -9.56 -2.70 10.36
CA LEU A 109 -9.94 -3.49 9.18
C LEU A 109 -9.68 -4.99 9.37
N ALA A 110 -8.90 -5.38 10.38
CA ALA A 110 -8.70 -6.78 10.77
C ALA A 110 -9.89 -7.37 11.56
N LEU A 111 -10.83 -6.54 12.02
CA LEU A 111 -11.99 -7.01 12.78
C LEU A 111 -12.97 -7.77 11.85
N PRO A 112 -13.61 -8.86 12.33
CA PRO A 112 -14.47 -9.71 11.50
C PRO A 112 -15.59 -8.94 10.78
N GLU A 113 -16.19 -7.94 11.43
CA GLU A 113 -17.24 -7.10 10.86
C GLU A 113 -16.77 -6.29 9.64
N TRP A 114 -15.51 -5.84 9.62
CA TRP A 114 -14.92 -5.12 8.48
C TRP A 114 -14.54 -6.03 7.31
N GLN A 115 -14.36 -7.32 7.60
CA GLN A 115 -14.06 -8.35 6.60
C GLN A 115 -15.32 -9.05 6.07
N THR A 116 -16.50 -8.85 6.67
CA THR A 116 -17.72 -9.58 6.29
C THR A 116 -18.85 -8.63 5.88
N VAL A 117 -19.18 -7.62 6.69
CA VAL A 117 -20.36 -6.77 6.47
C VAL A 117 -20.32 -6.01 5.14
N PRO A 118 -19.20 -5.41 4.68
CA PRO A 118 -19.17 -4.74 3.37
C PRO A 118 -19.37 -5.70 2.19
N TRP A 119 -19.13 -7.00 2.39
CA TRP A 119 -19.01 -8.04 1.36
C TRP A 119 -20.10 -9.11 1.53
N PRO A 120 -21.37 -8.82 1.18
CA PRO A 120 -22.43 -9.81 1.21
C PRO A 120 -22.13 -10.96 0.23
N GLU A 121 -22.73 -12.14 0.44
CA GLU A 121 -22.52 -13.34 -0.40
C GLU A 121 -22.70 -13.09 -1.91
N SER A 122 -23.55 -12.14 -2.28
CA SER A 122 -23.78 -11.73 -3.67
C SER A 122 -22.65 -10.93 -4.31
N VAL A 123 -21.64 -10.52 -3.56
CA VAL A 123 -20.52 -9.70 -4.02
C VAL A 123 -19.21 -10.36 -3.57
N PRO A 124 -18.62 -11.22 -4.41
CA PRO A 124 -17.37 -11.90 -4.06
C PRO A 124 -16.24 -10.88 -3.90
N LYS A 125 -15.35 -11.17 -2.95
CA LYS A 125 -14.10 -10.41 -2.78
C LYS A 125 -13.21 -10.60 -3.99
N THR A 126 -12.60 -9.51 -4.43
CA THR A 126 -11.48 -9.59 -5.37
C THR A 126 -10.24 -10.08 -4.63
N ALA A 127 -9.24 -10.56 -5.36
CA ALA A 127 -8.02 -10.96 -4.69
C ALA A 127 -7.24 -9.79 -4.06
N SER A 128 -7.41 -8.56 -4.56
CA SER A 128 -6.93 -7.36 -3.87
C SER A 128 -7.66 -7.16 -2.53
N ASP A 129 -8.96 -7.44 -2.44
CA ASP A 129 -9.69 -7.37 -1.17
C ASP A 129 -9.10 -8.38 -0.17
N THR A 130 -8.86 -9.62 -0.62
CA THR A 130 -8.34 -10.70 0.21
C THR A 130 -6.93 -10.45 0.72
N ILE A 131 -6.00 -9.99 -0.13
CA ILE A 131 -4.64 -9.67 0.33
C ILE A 131 -4.63 -8.51 1.33
N HIS A 132 -5.52 -7.51 1.16
CA HIS A 132 -5.67 -6.43 2.13
C HIS A 132 -6.27 -6.92 3.46
N ASP A 133 -7.18 -7.91 3.44
CA ASP A 133 -7.69 -8.52 4.68
C ASP A 133 -6.54 -9.18 5.45
N ILE A 134 -5.69 -9.96 4.76
CA ILE A 134 -4.52 -10.61 5.37
C ILE A 134 -3.55 -9.54 5.92
N PHE A 135 -3.22 -8.53 5.11
CA PHE A 135 -2.28 -7.48 5.50
C PHE A 135 -2.77 -6.67 6.71
N ALA A 136 -4.08 -6.47 6.87
CA ALA A 136 -4.64 -5.73 7.99
C ALA A 136 -4.30 -6.34 9.37
N HIS A 137 -3.98 -7.65 9.44
CA HIS A 137 -3.56 -8.29 10.69
C HIS A 137 -2.12 -7.95 11.12
N VAL A 138 -1.22 -7.72 10.16
CA VAL A 138 0.22 -7.55 10.40
C VAL A 138 0.56 -6.38 11.35
N PRO A 139 -0.04 -5.18 11.21
CA PRO A 139 0.21 -4.08 12.15
C PRO A 139 -0.05 -4.41 13.61
N GLY A 140 -1.14 -5.14 13.89
CA GLY A 140 -1.51 -5.55 15.25
C GLY A 140 -0.55 -6.61 15.82
N GLN A 141 -0.08 -7.53 14.97
CA GLN A 141 0.91 -8.52 15.37
C GLN A 141 2.26 -7.88 15.73
N LEU A 142 2.72 -6.90 14.96
CA LEU A 142 3.94 -6.14 15.28
C LEU A 142 3.80 -5.37 16.59
N HIS A 143 2.65 -4.73 16.82
CA HIS A 143 2.35 -4.08 18.10
C HIS A 143 2.38 -5.08 19.27
N ASP A 144 1.80 -6.26 19.09
CA ASP A 144 1.76 -7.30 20.11
C ASP A 144 3.15 -7.88 20.39
N MET A 145 4.00 -8.04 19.37
CA MET A 145 5.41 -8.39 19.56
C MET A 145 6.14 -7.38 20.44
N ASP A 146 5.94 -6.08 20.19
CA ASP A 146 6.58 -5.04 21.02
C ASP A 146 6.13 -5.14 22.49
N ARG A 147 4.90 -5.61 22.76
CA ARG A 147 4.40 -5.87 24.14
C ARG A 147 5.06 -7.08 24.78
N VAL A 148 5.27 -8.16 24.01
CA VAL A 148 6.01 -9.35 24.46
C VAL A 148 7.46 -8.98 24.78
N GLU A 149 8.13 -8.22 23.91
CA GLU A 149 9.51 -7.77 24.13
C GLU A 149 9.66 -6.91 25.38
N ARG A 150 8.65 -6.10 25.72
CA ARG A 150 8.61 -5.31 26.96
C ARG A 150 8.21 -6.11 28.20
N GLY A 151 7.86 -7.39 28.05
CA GLY A 151 7.42 -8.25 29.17
C GLY A 151 6.06 -7.84 29.75
N GLU A 152 5.19 -7.22 28.96
CA GLU A 152 3.87 -6.75 29.40
C GLU A 152 2.79 -7.85 29.39
N VAL A 153 3.14 -9.03 28.90
CA VAL A 153 2.21 -10.14 28.60
C VAL A 153 2.86 -11.47 28.99
N ASP A 154 2.04 -12.50 29.17
CA ASP A 154 2.46 -13.85 29.54
C ASP A 154 2.88 -14.70 28.33
N GLU A 155 3.37 -15.91 28.60
CA GLU A 155 3.76 -16.86 27.54
C GLU A 155 2.54 -17.37 26.75
N ASP A 156 1.37 -17.50 27.38
CA ASP A 156 0.13 -17.89 26.68
C ASP A 156 -0.21 -16.88 25.57
N PHE A 157 -0.11 -15.57 25.86
CA PHE A 157 -0.32 -14.53 24.86
C PHE A 157 0.70 -14.57 23.71
N LYS A 158 1.94 -14.94 24.01
CA LYS A 158 3.02 -15.07 23.02
C LYS A 158 2.82 -16.30 22.13
N ASP A 159 2.35 -17.41 22.69
CA ASP A 159 1.96 -18.60 21.92
C ASP A 159 0.76 -18.30 21.02
N ASP A 160 -0.24 -17.57 21.52
CA ASP A 160 -1.35 -17.06 20.71
C ASP A 160 -0.85 -16.14 19.58
N LEU A 161 0.12 -15.25 19.85
CA LEU A 161 0.73 -14.40 18.83
C LEU A 161 1.46 -15.24 17.77
N ARG A 162 2.21 -16.26 18.20
CA ARG A 162 2.89 -17.21 17.31
C ARG A 162 1.92 -17.89 16.37
N GLN A 163 0.80 -18.41 16.90
CA GLN A 163 -0.25 -19.03 16.08
C GLN A 163 -0.86 -18.04 15.08
N ARG A 164 -1.14 -16.80 15.49
CA ARG A 164 -1.67 -15.76 14.57
C ARG A 164 -0.69 -15.44 13.43
N VAL A 165 0.60 -15.40 13.73
CA VAL A 165 1.66 -15.16 12.73
C VAL A 165 1.76 -16.33 11.76
N GLU A 166 1.75 -17.58 12.24
CA GLU A 166 1.74 -18.79 11.40
C GLU A 166 0.53 -18.82 10.46
N ILE A 167 -0.67 -18.52 10.97
CA ILE A 167 -1.90 -18.42 10.15
C ILE A 167 -1.76 -17.34 9.08
N THR A 168 -1.17 -16.19 9.43
CA THR A 168 -1.02 -15.07 8.48
C THR A 168 -0.06 -15.43 7.34
N LEU A 169 1.05 -16.09 7.65
CA LEU A 169 1.99 -16.59 6.64
C LEU A 169 1.34 -17.65 5.75
N SER A 170 0.64 -18.63 6.33
CA SER A 170 -0.10 -19.65 5.58
C SER A 170 -1.11 -19.00 4.61
N ASN A 171 -1.88 -18.02 5.08
CA ASN A 171 -2.84 -17.31 4.24
C ASN A 171 -2.16 -16.54 3.09
N LEU A 172 -0.97 -15.94 3.31
CA LEU A 172 -0.19 -15.28 2.25
C LEU A 172 0.33 -16.28 1.21
N GLU A 173 0.72 -17.48 1.65
CA GLU A 173 1.18 -18.56 0.78
C GLU A 173 0.03 -19.13 -0.06
N ASP A 174 -1.10 -19.44 0.57
CA ASP A 174 -2.32 -19.95 -0.09
C ASP A 174 -2.85 -18.94 -1.11
N TRP A 175 -2.86 -17.65 -0.75
CA TRP A 175 -3.24 -16.58 -1.68
C TRP A 175 -2.31 -16.52 -2.90
N GLY A 176 -1.00 -16.70 -2.70
CA GLY A 176 -0.02 -16.71 -3.80
C GLY A 176 -0.20 -17.91 -4.74
N GLN A 177 -0.50 -19.09 -4.19
CA GLN A 177 -0.74 -20.31 -4.96
C GLN A 177 -2.00 -20.20 -5.81
N PHE A 178 -3.06 -19.55 -5.31
CA PHE A 178 -4.28 -19.28 -6.07
C PHE A 178 -4.02 -18.47 -7.36
N TYR A 179 -2.97 -17.65 -7.38
CA TYR A 179 -2.54 -16.90 -8.55
C TYR A 179 -1.67 -17.69 -9.53
N HIS A 180 -1.43 -18.98 -9.29
CA HIS A 180 -0.50 -19.83 -10.07
C HIS A 180 0.93 -19.25 -10.18
N HIS A 181 1.30 -18.33 -9.30
CA HIS A 181 2.64 -17.76 -9.31
C HIS A 181 3.60 -18.66 -8.52
N PRO A 182 4.85 -18.85 -8.99
CA PRO A 182 5.86 -19.59 -8.24
C PRO A 182 6.00 -19.06 -6.82
N ARG A 183 6.17 -19.99 -5.87
CA ARG A 183 6.53 -19.67 -4.48
C ARG A 183 7.84 -18.88 -4.45
N PRO A 184 8.05 -18.00 -3.46
CA PRO A 184 9.32 -17.31 -3.36
C PRO A 184 10.43 -18.35 -3.24
N LEU A 185 11.56 -18.13 -3.92
CA LEU A 185 12.73 -19.03 -3.91
C LEU A 185 12.57 -20.37 -4.63
N SER A 186 11.41 -20.68 -5.23
CA SER A 186 11.15 -22.01 -5.81
C SER A 186 11.98 -22.33 -7.06
N GLY A 187 12.70 -21.38 -7.65
CA GLY A 187 13.59 -21.56 -8.80
C GLY A 187 12.91 -22.03 -10.10
N SER A 188 11.61 -22.32 -10.06
CA SER A 188 10.82 -22.73 -11.22
C SER A 188 10.49 -21.52 -12.06
N LEU A 189 11.07 -21.48 -13.27
CA LEU A 189 10.52 -20.68 -14.36
C LEU A 189 9.06 -21.15 -14.56
N PRO A 190 8.09 -20.23 -14.73
CA PRO A 190 6.72 -20.62 -14.95
C PRO A 190 6.64 -21.48 -16.22
N ASP A 191 6.39 -22.77 -16.04
CA ASP A 191 5.98 -23.65 -17.14
C ASP A 191 4.62 -23.15 -17.63
N SER A 192 4.60 -22.66 -18.87
CA SER A 192 3.43 -22.35 -19.72
C SER A 192 2.51 -21.14 -19.39
N GLU A 193 2.47 -20.22 -20.36
CA GLU A 193 1.30 -19.50 -20.91
C GLU A 193 0.47 -18.51 -20.08
N ILE A 194 0.64 -18.33 -18.77
CA ILE A 194 -0.13 -17.31 -18.03
C ILE A 194 0.55 -15.94 -18.12
N THR A 195 -0.01 -15.05 -18.95
CA THR A 195 0.42 -13.65 -19.02
C THR A 195 -0.25 -12.85 -17.90
N HIS A 196 0.48 -12.59 -16.81
CA HIS A 196 -0.02 -11.77 -15.70
C HIS A 196 -0.15 -10.30 -16.11
N SER A 197 -1.26 -9.67 -15.73
CA SER A 197 -1.42 -8.22 -15.90
C SER A 197 -0.45 -7.46 -15.00
N VAL A 198 -0.18 -6.18 -15.31
CA VAL A 198 0.63 -5.29 -14.44
C VAL A 198 0.06 -5.25 -13.02
N ARG A 199 -1.27 -5.25 -12.88
CA ARG A 199 -1.95 -5.27 -11.58
C ARG A 199 -1.67 -6.55 -10.80
N ASP A 200 -1.69 -7.71 -11.45
CA ASP A 200 -1.41 -8.99 -10.79
C ASP A 200 0.04 -9.03 -10.29
N LYS A 201 0.99 -8.59 -11.12
CA LYS A 201 2.39 -8.45 -10.75
C LYS A 201 2.58 -7.50 -9.56
N ALA A 202 1.84 -6.40 -9.51
CA ALA A 202 1.87 -5.48 -8.39
C ALA A 202 1.30 -6.09 -7.10
N LEU A 203 0.23 -6.88 -7.18
CA LEU A 203 -0.31 -7.59 -6.02
C LEU A 203 0.64 -8.69 -5.52
N LEU A 204 1.34 -9.38 -6.41
CA LEU A 204 2.41 -10.32 -6.05
C LEU A 204 3.58 -9.60 -5.36
N ALA A 205 4.00 -8.45 -5.89
CA ALA A 205 5.03 -7.62 -5.26
C ALA A 205 4.60 -7.15 -3.86
N LEU A 206 3.32 -6.78 -3.69
CA LEU A 206 2.75 -6.46 -2.40
C LEU A 206 2.78 -7.66 -1.45
N GLN A 207 2.42 -8.85 -1.90
CA GLN A 207 2.49 -10.08 -1.10
C GLN A 207 3.90 -10.33 -0.56
N ARG A 208 4.92 -10.20 -1.42
CA ARG A 208 6.34 -10.31 -1.03
C ARG A 208 6.76 -9.23 -0.03
N ALA A 209 6.30 -7.99 -0.23
CA ALA A 209 6.57 -6.90 0.68
C ALA A 209 5.95 -7.12 2.06
N ILE A 210 4.75 -7.71 2.13
CA ILE A 210 4.10 -8.08 3.39
C ILE A 210 4.93 -9.14 4.12
N ILE A 211 5.41 -10.17 3.42
CA ILE A 211 6.31 -11.19 4.00
C ILE A 211 7.57 -10.52 4.58
N LEU A 212 8.19 -9.60 3.84
CA LEU A 212 9.36 -8.85 4.34
C LEU A 212 9.04 -7.99 5.58
N CYS A 213 7.82 -7.45 5.69
CA CYS A 213 7.39 -6.73 6.90
C CYS A 213 7.29 -7.65 8.13
N MET A 214 7.11 -8.96 7.93
CA MET A 214 6.96 -9.96 9.00
C MET A 214 8.28 -10.58 9.46
N VAL A 215 9.42 -10.28 8.83
CA VAL A 215 10.74 -10.83 9.16
C VAL A 215 11.06 -10.78 10.66
N ASN A 216 10.85 -9.62 11.29
CA ASN A 216 11.19 -9.43 12.70
C ASN A 216 10.28 -10.28 13.60
N LEU A 217 8.99 -10.39 13.27
CA LEU A 217 8.04 -11.28 13.95
C LEU A 217 8.48 -12.73 13.85
N CYS A 218 8.81 -13.18 12.65
CA CYS A 218 9.23 -14.56 12.39
C CYS A 218 10.51 -14.91 13.14
N THR A 219 11.49 -14.00 13.14
CA THR A 219 12.75 -14.15 13.87
C THR A 219 12.51 -14.22 15.38
N PHE A 220 11.70 -13.30 15.91
CA PHE A 220 11.39 -13.22 17.34
C PHE A 220 10.65 -14.47 17.85
N LEU A 221 9.67 -14.95 17.10
CA LEU A 221 8.81 -16.08 17.46
C LEU A 221 9.36 -17.44 17.00
N LYS A 222 10.51 -17.45 16.31
CA LYS A 222 11.12 -18.63 15.69
C LYS A 222 10.14 -19.36 14.78
N VAL A 223 9.44 -18.60 13.94
CA VAL A 223 8.54 -19.11 12.89
C VAL A 223 9.30 -19.03 11.56
N PRO A 224 9.28 -20.08 10.71
CA PRO A 224 9.91 -20.00 9.39
C PRO A 224 9.24 -18.90 8.56
N LEU A 225 10.04 -18.06 7.89
CA LEU A 225 9.53 -16.99 7.05
C LEU A 225 8.83 -17.52 5.79
N VAL A 226 9.26 -18.70 5.33
CA VAL A 226 8.69 -19.45 4.20
C VAL A 226 8.61 -20.91 4.62
N ALA A 227 7.45 -21.56 4.45
CA ALA A 227 7.15 -22.87 5.05
C ALA A 227 8.12 -24.01 4.68
N GLU A 228 8.82 -23.92 3.54
CA GLU A 228 9.65 -25.01 3.02
C GLU A 228 11.11 -25.01 3.50
N ILE A 229 11.58 -23.96 4.18
CA ILE A 229 12.96 -23.94 4.66
C ILE A 229 13.04 -24.09 6.19
N PRO A 230 13.76 -25.12 6.70
CA PRO A 230 13.98 -25.28 8.12
C PRO A 230 14.68 -24.07 8.73
N THR A 231 14.12 -23.52 9.82
CA THR A 231 14.63 -22.35 10.58
C THR A 231 16.10 -22.47 11.02
N ALA A 232 16.68 -23.67 11.02
CA ALA A 232 18.03 -23.96 11.51
C ALA A 232 19.15 -23.78 10.47
N PHE A 233 18.85 -23.57 9.19
CA PHE A 233 19.85 -23.67 8.11
C PHE A 233 19.91 -22.51 7.12
N GLU A 234 19.24 -21.39 7.42
CA GLU A 234 19.05 -20.37 6.42
C GLU A 234 19.67 -19.03 6.82
N ASP A 235 20.53 -18.51 5.95
CA ASP A 235 20.98 -17.12 6.02
C ASP A 235 19.75 -16.23 5.80
N GLN A 236 19.16 -15.76 6.91
CA GLN A 236 18.01 -14.86 6.91
C GLN A 236 18.26 -13.62 6.04
N GLN A 237 19.52 -13.19 5.87
CA GLN A 237 19.85 -12.11 4.94
C GLN A 237 19.70 -12.55 3.48
N ALA A 238 20.11 -13.76 3.13
CA ALA A 238 19.97 -14.30 1.78
C ALA A 238 18.49 -14.44 1.38
N ILE A 239 17.63 -14.99 2.25
CA ILE A 239 16.17 -15.09 2.01
C ILE A 239 15.57 -13.72 1.70
N ARG A 240 15.82 -12.75 2.60
CA ARG A 240 15.30 -11.38 2.48
C ARG A 240 15.75 -10.74 1.19
N THR A 241 17.02 -10.93 0.83
CA THR A 241 17.61 -10.42 -0.41
C THR A 241 16.91 -11.04 -1.62
N CYS A 242 16.72 -12.36 -1.64
CA CYS A 242 16.03 -13.04 -2.74
C CYS A 242 14.57 -12.58 -2.90
N ILE A 243 13.81 -12.45 -1.80
CA ILE A 243 12.44 -11.92 -1.84
C ILE A 243 12.42 -10.47 -2.36
N ALA A 244 13.37 -9.64 -1.92
CA ALA A 244 13.50 -8.27 -2.41
C ALA A 244 13.85 -8.20 -3.91
N ILE A 245 14.68 -9.12 -4.39
CA ILE A 245 15.00 -9.26 -5.83
C ILE A 245 13.74 -9.64 -6.62
N GLU A 246 12.90 -10.56 -6.13
CA GLU A 246 11.63 -10.90 -6.80
C GLU A 246 10.71 -9.69 -6.94
N ILE A 247 10.62 -8.83 -5.92
CA ILE A 247 9.84 -7.57 -5.99
C ILE A 247 10.39 -6.68 -7.12
N CYS A 248 11.71 -6.50 -7.19
CA CYS A 248 12.34 -5.70 -8.25
C CYS A 248 12.08 -6.30 -9.63
N GLN A 249 12.19 -7.61 -9.80
CA GLN A 249 11.93 -8.30 -11.07
C GLN A 249 10.47 -8.12 -11.53
N LEU A 250 9.51 -8.25 -10.61
CA LEU A 250 8.09 -8.01 -10.89
C LEU A 250 7.87 -6.57 -11.38
N ALA A 251 8.46 -5.59 -10.70
CA ALA A 251 8.37 -4.18 -11.09
C ALA A 251 9.00 -3.92 -12.46
N ILE A 252 10.24 -4.36 -12.70
CA ILE A 252 10.97 -4.16 -13.97
C ILE A 252 10.22 -4.76 -15.15
N SER A 253 9.61 -5.94 -14.97
CA SER A 253 8.82 -6.58 -16.02
C SER A 253 7.58 -5.78 -16.44
N CYS A 254 7.27 -4.67 -15.75
CA CYS A 254 6.19 -3.74 -16.05
C CYS A 254 6.69 -2.38 -16.59
N VAL A 255 8.00 -2.10 -16.51
CA VAL A 255 8.61 -0.77 -16.79
C VAL A 255 8.72 -0.46 -18.30
N GLY A 256 8.40 -1.41 -19.19
CA GLY A 256 8.49 -1.21 -20.65
C GLY A 256 7.16 -1.04 -21.37
N ASP A 257 6.03 -1.29 -20.71
CA ASP A 257 4.71 -1.13 -21.35
C ASP A 257 4.30 0.35 -21.31
N GLU A 258 3.62 0.82 -22.36
CA GLU A 258 3.00 2.15 -22.45
C GLU A 258 1.82 2.32 -21.47
N SER A 259 2.03 1.97 -20.21
CA SER A 259 1.12 2.06 -19.09
C SER A 259 0.89 3.53 -18.75
N THR A 260 -0.08 4.14 -19.42
CA THR A 260 -0.54 5.51 -19.12
C THR A 260 -1.40 5.61 -17.85
N GLY A 261 -1.58 4.50 -17.11
CA GLY A 261 -2.41 4.42 -15.92
C GLY A 261 -1.66 4.60 -14.59
N THR A 262 -2.37 4.34 -13.51
CA THR A 262 -1.89 4.50 -12.11
C THR A 262 -1.17 3.27 -11.58
N GLU A 263 -1.00 2.22 -12.38
CA GLU A 263 -0.41 0.94 -11.99
C GLU A 263 1.00 1.05 -11.42
N PRO A 264 1.90 1.93 -11.92
CA PRO A 264 3.22 2.14 -11.31
C PRO A 264 3.17 2.58 -9.84
N LEU A 265 2.09 3.24 -9.38
CA LEU A 265 1.92 3.61 -7.97
C LEU A 265 1.88 2.39 -7.05
N LEU A 266 1.36 1.27 -7.54
CA LEU A 266 1.19 0.07 -6.74
C LEU A 266 2.53 -0.57 -6.36
N PHE A 267 3.61 -0.25 -7.08
CA PHE A 267 4.96 -0.73 -6.80
C PHE A 267 5.73 0.14 -5.81
N ILE A 268 5.24 1.33 -5.43
CA ILE A 268 5.96 2.25 -4.53
C ILE A 268 6.27 1.58 -3.19
N PHE A 269 5.23 1.08 -2.50
CA PHE A 269 5.41 0.44 -1.20
C PHE A 269 6.26 -0.85 -1.31
N PRO A 270 5.99 -1.78 -2.24
CA PRO A 270 6.84 -2.95 -2.41
C PRO A 270 8.32 -2.63 -2.66
N LEU A 271 8.62 -1.69 -3.56
CA LEU A 271 10.01 -1.31 -3.88
C LEU A 271 10.70 -0.61 -2.69
N GLN A 272 9.97 0.18 -1.92
CA GLN A 272 10.49 0.75 -0.68
C GLN A 272 10.90 -0.35 0.31
N ILE A 273 10.01 -1.32 0.57
CA ILE A 273 10.29 -2.45 1.45
C ILE A 273 11.45 -3.31 0.91
N ALA A 274 11.48 -3.59 -0.40
CA ALA A 274 12.57 -4.32 -1.04
C ALA A 274 13.91 -3.60 -0.81
N SER A 275 13.97 -2.29 -1.05
CA SER A 275 15.20 -1.50 -0.87
C SER A 275 15.76 -1.52 0.55
N MET A 276 14.90 -1.65 1.57
CA MET A 276 15.32 -1.78 2.98
C MET A 276 15.94 -3.14 3.30
N ASN A 277 15.76 -4.14 2.44
CA ASN A 277 16.23 -5.51 2.63
C ASN A 277 17.39 -5.89 1.68
N LEU A 278 17.77 -5.00 0.76
CA LEU A 278 18.92 -5.16 -0.13
C LEU A 278 20.19 -4.60 0.50
N GLN A 279 21.35 -5.14 0.12
CA GLN A 279 22.63 -4.66 0.61
C GLN A 279 22.95 -3.28 0.03
N ALA A 280 23.38 -2.33 0.89
CA ALA A 280 23.77 -1.00 0.47
C ALA A 280 24.90 -1.03 -0.58
N GLY A 281 24.70 -0.33 -1.69
CA GLY A 281 25.59 -0.26 -2.84
C GLY A 281 25.48 -1.42 -3.83
N SER A 282 24.64 -2.43 -3.57
CA SER A 282 24.50 -3.60 -4.46
C SER A 282 23.90 -3.22 -5.81
N ALA A 283 24.07 -4.08 -6.81
CA ALA A 283 23.51 -3.86 -8.15
C ALA A 283 21.97 -3.85 -8.11
N GLU A 284 21.40 -4.73 -7.28
CA GLU A 284 19.96 -4.90 -7.07
C GLU A 284 19.35 -3.68 -6.37
N GLU A 285 20.04 -3.11 -5.38
CA GLU A 285 19.59 -1.89 -4.70
C GLU A 285 19.58 -0.69 -5.67
N LYS A 286 20.65 -0.55 -6.47
CA LYS A 286 20.72 0.50 -7.50
C LYS A 286 19.65 0.33 -8.56
N LEU A 287 19.34 -0.91 -8.93
CA LEU A 287 18.29 -1.22 -9.89
C LEU A 287 16.89 -0.86 -9.34
N ALA A 288 16.61 -1.20 -8.07
CA ALA A 288 15.38 -0.77 -7.40
C ALA A 288 15.27 0.76 -7.35
N GLU A 289 16.38 1.43 -7.05
CA GLU A 289 16.47 2.90 -7.03
C GLU A 289 16.25 3.53 -8.41
N GLN A 290 16.80 2.95 -9.46
CA GLN A 290 16.55 3.39 -10.84
C GLN A 290 15.07 3.29 -11.20
N VAL A 291 14.41 2.17 -10.89
CA VAL A 291 12.97 2.03 -11.15
C VAL A 291 12.16 3.08 -10.36
N MET A 292 12.48 3.29 -9.09
CA MET A 292 11.82 4.29 -8.26
C MET A 292 12.04 5.74 -8.75
N ASN A 293 13.26 6.08 -9.16
CA ASN A 293 13.63 7.44 -9.55
C ASN A 293 13.24 7.76 -10.99
N ASP A 294 13.57 6.88 -11.93
CA ASP A 294 13.46 7.16 -13.36
C ASP A 294 12.06 6.85 -13.89
N VAL A 295 11.44 5.77 -13.41
CA VAL A 295 10.12 5.34 -13.89
C VAL A 295 9.02 5.96 -13.05
N ILE A 296 9.00 5.66 -11.75
CA ILE A 296 7.91 6.10 -10.88
C ILE A 296 7.91 7.63 -10.73
N ALA A 297 9.04 8.23 -10.35
CA ALA A 297 9.13 9.68 -10.19
C ALA A 297 9.34 10.43 -11.52
N GLY A 298 10.27 9.98 -12.36
CA GLY A 298 10.62 10.65 -13.61
C GLY A 298 9.55 10.56 -14.70
N GLN A 299 9.20 9.35 -15.14
CA GLN A 299 8.25 9.13 -16.24
C GLN A 299 6.79 9.37 -15.82
N HIS A 300 6.40 8.90 -14.64
CA HIS A 300 5.01 9.01 -14.18
C HIS A 300 4.73 10.19 -13.23
N GLY A 301 5.76 10.94 -12.81
CA GLY A 301 5.60 12.15 -11.99
C GLY A 301 5.28 11.89 -10.51
N PHE A 302 5.39 10.65 -10.03
CA PHE A 302 5.07 10.29 -8.66
C PHE A 302 6.28 10.49 -7.73
N GLU A 303 6.55 11.76 -7.40
CA GLU A 303 7.69 12.18 -6.57
C GLU A 303 7.75 11.54 -5.17
N ILE A 304 6.63 11.00 -4.66
CA ILE A 304 6.60 10.22 -3.43
C ILE A 304 7.36 8.89 -3.55
N GLY A 305 7.47 8.34 -4.76
CA GLY A 305 8.24 7.14 -5.05
C GLY A 305 9.74 7.40 -5.17
N ARG A 306 10.18 8.66 -5.30
CA ARG A 306 11.60 8.99 -5.43
C ARG A 306 12.35 8.56 -4.17
N ARG A 307 13.43 7.79 -4.35
CA ARG A 307 14.30 7.43 -3.23
C ARG A 307 14.96 8.71 -2.73
N ARG A 308 14.71 9.05 -1.47
CA ARG A 308 15.43 10.12 -0.79
C ARG A 308 16.47 9.47 0.09
N GLU A 309 17.72 9.91 -0.01
CA GLU A 309 18.69 9.66 1.05
C GLU A 309 18.08 10.19 2.36
N LEU A 310 17.66 9.27 3.23
CA LEU A 310 17.43 9.62 4.62
C LEU A 310 18.80 10.01 5.16
N ARG A 311 19.14 11.30 5.08
CA ARG A 311 20.24 11.84 5.88
C ARG A 311 19.99 11.36 7.31
N PRO A 312 20.95 10.70 7.97
CA PRO A 312 20.77 10.25 9.34
C PRO A 312 20.44 11.48 10.18
N SER A 313 19.16 11.66 10.44
CA SER A 313 18.67 12.70 11.32
C SER A 313 19.07 12.22 12.70
N ARG A 314 19.85 13.04 13.40
CA ARG A 314 20.30 12.81 14.77
C ARG A 314 19.12 12.78 15.75
N VAL A 315 18.28 11.75 15.68
CA VAL A 315 17.16 11.41 16.60
C VAL A 315 16.90 9.94 16.23
N ILE A 316 17.13 8.87 17.00
CA ILE A 316 16.91 8.60 18.42
C ILE A 316 17.88 7.46 18.81
N TYR A 317 18.86 7.74 19.69
CA TYR A 317 19.30 6.77 20.71
C TYR A 317 18.85 7.41 22.02
N ALA A 318 17.73 6.94 22.55
CA ALA A 318 17.26 7.13 23.91
C ALA A 318 16.24 6.03 24.19
#